data_AF-A0A3E1P4U7-F1
#
_entry.id   AF-A0A3E1P4U7-F1
#
_cell.length_a   1.000
_cell.length_b   1.000
_cell.length_c   1.000
_cell.angle_alpha   90.00
_cell.angle_beta   90.00
_cell.angle_gamma   90.00
#
_symmetry.space_group_name_H-M   'P 1'
#
loop_
_entity.id
_entity.type
_entity.pdbx_description
1 polymer ?
#
loop_
_entity_poly.entity_id
_entity_poly.type
_entity_poly.pdbx_seq_one_letter_code
_entity_poly.pdbx_strand_id
1 'polypeptide(L)' 'MMGSFPPIVDKNSKILIPGTMSCKRSLQLQQYYEHKGNQFWKLIFAIIGKPFCNDYDGKRKLLLDNGIAL' A
#
# COMPACT_ATOMS: atom_id res chain seq x y z
N MET A 1 -23.35 -0.97 5.31
CA MET A 1 -22.48 -1.30 4.16
C MET A 1 -21.04 -1.12 4.61
N MET A 2 -20.24 -2.19 4.62
CA MET A 2 -18.83 -2.10 5.03
C MET A 2 -18.05 -1.37 3.92
N GLY A 3 -17.74 -0.09 4.15
CA GLY A 3 -17.03 0.74 3.18
C GLY A 3 -15.60 0.25 3.03
N SER A 4 -15.27 -0.32 1.86
CA SER A 4 -13.87 -0.60 1.52
C SER A 4 -13.12 0.71 1.32
N PHE A 5 -11.85 0.73 1.72
CA PHE A 5 -10.96 1.86 1.48
C PHE A 5 -10.72 2.01 -0.03
N PRO A 6 -10.51 3.23 -0.58
CA PRO A 6 -10.25 3.40 -2.00
C PRO A 6 -9.01 2.60 -2.43
N PRO A 7 -9.06 1.89 -3.57
CA PRO A 7 -7.91 1.17 -4.09
C PRO A 7 -6.80 2.15 -4.50
N ILE A 8 -5.55 1.74 -4.39
CA ILE A 8 -4.40 2.46 -4.96
C ILE A 8 -4.13 1.83 -6.32
N VAL A 9 -4.60 2.45 -7.38
CA VAL A 9 -4.45 1.94 -8.76
C VAL A 9 -4.35 3.10 -9.74
N ASP A 10 -3.57 2.92 -10.80
CA ASP A 10 -3.52 3.82 -11.95
C ASP A 10 -3.62 3.00 -13.26
N LYS A 11 -3.86 3.68 -14.40
CA LYS A 11 -3.91 3.07 -15.74
C LYS A 11 -2.64 2.30 -16.12
N ASN A 12 -1.51 2.64 -15.49
CA ASN A 12 -0.22 2.00 -15.74
C ASN A 12 0.10 0.84 -14.78
N SER A 13 -0.82 0.50 -13.87
CA SER A 13 -0.63 -0.62 -12.93
C SER A 13 -0.59 -1.96 -13.67
N LYS A 14 0.51 -2.69 -13.49
CA LYS A 14 0.77 -4.02 -14.09
C LYS A 14 0.71 -5.15 -13.07
N ILE A 15 0.97 -4.84 -11.81
CA ILE A 15 1.04 -5.81 -10.71
C ILE A 15 -0.03 -5.46 -9.69
N LEU A 16 -0.93 -6.38 -9.38
CA LEU A 16 -1.90 -6.24 -8.29
C LEU A 16 -1.44 -7.09 -7.12
N ILE A 17 -1.31 -6.48 -5.94
CA ILE A 17 -1.03 -7.21 -4.69
C ILE A 17 -2.35 -7.30 -3.91
N PRO A 18 -3.10 -8.41 -4.00
CA PRO A 18 -4.35 -8.55 -3.27
C PRO A 18 -4.07 -8.62 -1.77
N GLY A 19 -4.51 -7.61 -1.03
CA GLY A 19 -4.48 -7.64 0.43
C GLY A 19 -5.56 -8.57 1.00
N THR A 20 -5.26 -9.25 2.11
CA THR A 20 -6.29 -9.87 2.93
C THR A 20 -7.08 -8.78 3.64
N MET A 21 -8.39 -8.71 3.37
CA MET A 21 -9.31 -7.75 3.98
C MET A 21 -9.28 -7.85 5.52
N SER A 22 -8.47 -7.01 6.17
CA SER A 22 -8.51 -6.80 7.62
C SER A 22 -9.62 -5.79 7.93
N CYS A 23 -10.86 -6.23 7.75
CA CYS A 23 -12.07 -5.41 7.63
C CYS A 23 -12.40 -4.49 8.83
N LYS A 24 -11.68 -4.60 9.97
CA LYS A 24 -11.91 -3.75 11.15
C LYS A 24 -10.77 -2.81 11.51
N ARG A 25 -9.52 -3.11 11.13
CA ARG A 25 -8.33 -2.37 11.61
C ARG A 25 -7.75 -1.41 10.56
N SER A 26 -7.85 -1.74 9.28
CA SER A 26 -7.42 -0.83 8.20
C SER A 26 -8.38 0.35 7.99
N LEU A 27 -9.67 0.19 8.31
CA LEU A 27 -10.65 1.28 8.21
C LEU A 27 -10.36 2.43 9.20
N GLN A 28 -9.90 2.12 10.42
CA GLN A 28 -9.69 3.13 11.45
C GLN A 28 -8.48 4.03 11.20
N LEU A 29 -7.47 3.53 10.47
CA LEU A 29 -6.24 4.27 10.20
C LEU A 29 -6.18 4.87 8.78
N GLN A 30 -7.16 4.58 7.92
CA GLN A 30 -7.22 5.04 6.53
C GLN A 30 -5.94 4.80 5.72
N GLN A 31 -5.20 3.74 6.04
CA GLN A 31 -3.92 3.47 5.41
C GLN A 31 -3.68 1.96 5.29
N TYR A 32 -3.25 1.55 4.10
CA TYR A 32 -2.85 0.16 3.86
C TYR A 32 -1.55 -0.16 4.62
N TYR A 33 -1.56 -1.27 5.36
CA TYR A 33 -0.39 -1.86 6.00
C TYR A 33 0.40 -0.97 6.99
N GLU A 34 -0.25 0.01 7.63
CA GLU A 34 0.38 0.89 8.65
C GLU A 34 0.72 0.21 9.99
N HIS A 35 0.30 -1.02 10.20
CA HIS A 35 0.62 -1.73 11.44
C HIS A 35 2.14 -1.87 11.58
N LYS A 36 2.73 -1.43 12.72
CA LYS A 36 4.19 -1.45 12.95
C LYS A 36 4.85 -2.84 12.77
N GLY A 37 4.07 -3.92 12.91
CA GLY A 37 4.53 -5.30 12.65
C GLY A 37 4.46 -5.73 11.18
N ASN A 38 3.89 -4.91 10.29
CA ASN A 38 3.77 -5.21 8.87
C ASN A 38 5.08 -4.86 8.14
N GLN A 39 5.66 -5.86 7.49
CA GLN A 39 6.92 -5.71 6.75
C GLN A 39 6.72 -5.35 5.28
N PHE A 40 5.47 -5.26 4.79
CA PHE A 40 5.12 -5.00 3.40
C PHE A 40 5.88 -3.78 2.85
N TRP A 41 5.75 -2.62 3.51
CA TRP A 41 6.41 -1.40 3.04
C TRP A 41 7.92 -1.54 3.01
N LYS A 42 8.53 -2.09 4.08
CA LYS A 42 9.98 -2.31 4.14
C LYS A 42 10.45 -3.20 2.99
N LEU A 43 9.70 -4.27 2.67
CA LEU A 43 10.02 -5.18 1.59
C LEU A 43 9.89 -4.51 0.22
N ILE A 44 8.80 -3.77 -0.03
CA ILE A 44 8.58 -3.05 -1.29
C ILE A 44 9.70 -2.02 -1.53
N PHE A 45 10.07 -1.22 -0.53
CA PHE A 45 11.18 -0.27 -0.64
C PHE A 45 12.51 -0.98 -0.92
N ALA A 46 12.77 -2.12 -0.28
CA ALA A 46 13.98 -2.91 -0.52
C ALA A 46 14.03 -3.51 -1.94
N ILE A 47 12.91 -4.03 -2.45
CA ILE A 47 12.82 -4.59 -3.81
C ILE A 47 12.99 -3.50 -4.87
N ILE A 48 12.38 -2.34 -4.67
CA ILE A 48 12.48 -1.20 -5.60
C ILE A 48 13.84 -0.49 -5.47
N GLY A 49 14.57 -0.71 -4.37
CA GLY A 49 15.87 -0.08 -4.12
C GLY A 49 15.78 1.39 -3.73
N LYS A 50 14.64 1.86 -3.21
CA LYS A 50 14.48 3.24 -2.70
C LYS A 50 14.59 3.28 -1.17
N PRO A 51 15.10 4.38 -0.59
CA PRO A 51 15.15 4.54 0.87
C PRO A 51 13.75 4.51 1.46
N PHE A 52 13.59 3.83 2.60
CA PHE A 52 12.30 3.72 3.28
C PHE A 52 11.76 5.10 3.68
N CYS A 53 10.52 5.38 3.31
CA CYS A 53 9.81 6.59 3.70
C CYS A 53 8.64 6.24 4.62
N ASN A 54 8.43 7.03 5.67
CA ASN A 54 7.28 6.84 6.56
C ASN A 54 6.01 7.53 6.04
N ASP A 55 6.15 8.50 5.11
CA ASP A 55 5.04 9.24 4.53
C ASP A 55 4.15 8.37 3.64
N TYR A 56 2.83 8.46 3.86
CA TYR A 56 1.84 7.63 3.16
C TYR A 56 1.65 8.04 1.70
N ASP A 57 1.75 9.34 1.38
CA ASP A 57 1.65 9.79 0.00
C ASP A 57 2.89 9.35 -0.80
N GLY A 58 4.09 9.45 -0.20
CA GLY A 58 5.33 8.90 -0.77
C GLY A 58 5.26 7.39 -1.02
N LYS A 59 4.72 6.63 -0.07
CA LYS A 59 4.44 5.18 -0.21
C LYS A 59 3.50 4.88 -1.37
N ARG A 60 2.38 5.61 -1.48
CA ARG A 60 1.43 5.48 -2.60
C ARG A 60 2.08 5.80 -3.94
N LYS A 61 2.82 6.90 -4.02
CA LYS A 61 3.49 7.33 -5.24
C LYS A 61 4.54 6.30 -5.68
N LEU A 62 5.30 5.73 -4.75
CA LEU A 62 6.25 4.66 -5.04
C LEU A 62 5.58 3.47 -5.75
N LEU A 63 4.42 3.02 -5.26
CA LEU A 63 3.69 1.92 -5.87
C LEU A 63 3.24 2.27 -7.28
N LEU A 64 2.60 3.43 -7.46
CA LEU A 64 2.10 3.86 -8.77
C LEU A 64 3.23 4.08 -9.79
N ASP A 65 4.34 4.68 -9.36
CA ASP A 65 5.56 4.90 -10.17
C ASP A 65 6.18 3.57 -10.67
N ASN A 66 5.97 2.49 -9.93
CA ASN A 66 6.44 1.14 -10.27
C ASN A 66 5.32 0.25 -10.84
N GLY A 67 4.15 0.81 -11.14
CA GLY A 67 3.02 0.07 -11.71
C GLY A 67 2.45 -1.00 -10.77
N ILE A 68 2.54 -0.79 -9.46
CA ILE A 68 1.98 -1.69 -8.43
C ILE A 68 0.66 -1.11 -7.93
N ALA A 69 -0.37 -1.94 -7.87
CA ALA A 69 -1.69 -1.63 -7.33
C ALA A 69 -1.97 -2.38 -6.02
N LEU A 70 -2.74 -1.75 -5.14
CA LEU A 70 -3.24 -2.27 -3.86
C LEU A 70 -4.75 -2.10 -3.73
#